data_AF-A0A2U1LMG8-F1
#
_entry.id   AF-A0A2U1LMG8-F1
#
_cell.length_a   1.000
_cell.length_b   1.000
_cell.length_c   1.000
_cell.angle_alpha   90.00
_cell.angle_beta   90.00
_cell.angle_gamma   90.00
#
_symmetry.space_group_name_H-M   'P 1'
#
loop_
_entity.id
_entity.type
_entity.pdbx_description
1 polymer ?
#
loop_
_entity_poly.entity_id
_entity_poly.type
_entity_poly.pdbx_seq_one_letter_code
_entity_poly.pdbx_strand_id
1 'polypeptide(L)'
;MASSLTSRLVHLNPITKHTPTKLNPLKNSSSFYFSLPSSLNSRRRAVIMSSSSSYDKQLVAAKKAASLAARLCQNIQKGLLQSDVQSKSDKSPVTVADYGSQVLVSFVLQKELPSQAFSLVAEEDSGDLRKEESQETLQRITKLVNDTIASDGTYNVSPLTEADVLTIIDCGTSEGGSSGQHWVLDPIDGTKGFLRGDQYAIALGLLDEGKVVLGVLACPNLPLESIRTSSQNTKAGCLFSAQLSCGTYMESLDGSPPVKVHVSDTENSEEASFFESYEAAHSSHSLSGSIAKKLGVKAPPVRIDSQAKYGALSRGDGAYIFTVSK
;
A
#
# COMPACT_ATOMS: atom_id res chain seq x y z
N MET A 1 23.98 -1.56 25.40
CA MET A 1 23.72 -0.25 24.75
C MET A 1 23.01 -0.56 23.44
N ALA A 2 21.72 -0.25 23.34
CA ALA A 2 20.93 -0.48 22.13
C ALA A 2 20.52 0.90 21.59
N SER A 3 21.10 1.32 20.48
CA SER A 3 20.65 2.51 19.74
C SER A 3 19.58 2.08 18.75
N SER A 4 18.37 2.58 18.96
CA SER A 4 17.24 2.48 18.05
C SER A 4 17.59 3.14 16.70
N LEU A 5 17.62 2.36 15.62
CA LEU A 5 17.77 2.84 14.25
C LEU A 5 16.37 3.15 13.69
N THR A 6 16.16 4.39 13.27
CA THR A 6 14.92 4.87 12.64
C THR A 6 15.24 5.28 11.21
N SER A 7 14.63 4.62 10.22
CA SER A 7 14.56 5.13 8.86
C SER A 7 13.73 6.43 8.85
N ARG A 8 14.18 7.45 8.12
CA ARG A 8 13.51 8.76 8.07
C ARG A 8 12.76 8.91 6.74
N LEU A 9 11.43 8.92 6.83
CA LEU A 9 10.59 9.51 5.78
C LEU A 9 10.80 11.03 5.81
N VAL A 10 11.35 11.61 4.74
CA VAL A 10 11.56 13.07 4.65
C VAL A 10 10.40 13.68 3.86
N HIS A 11 9.39 14.16 4.56
CA HIS A 11 8.31 14.99 3.98
C HIS A 11 8.69 16.46 4.14
N LEU A 12 8.93 17.18 3.03
CA LEU A 12 9.24 18.61 3.06
C LEU A 12 7.99 19.39 2.65
N ASN A 13 7.37 20.09 3.63
CA ASN A 13 6.32 21.06 3.35
C ASN A 13 6.93 22.44 3.03
N PRO A 14 6.34 23.23 2.12
CA PRO A 14 6.81 24.58 1.83
C PRO A 14 6.65 25.50 3.05
N ILE A 15 7.72 26.23 3.35
CA ILE A 15 7.84 27.16 4.48
C ILE A 15 6.90 28.35 4.28
N THR A 16 5.85 28.46 5.08
CA THR A 16 5.09 29.70 5.25
C THR A 16 5.85 30.65 6.18
N LYS A 17 6.10 31.87 5.71
CA LYS A 17 6.74 32.95 6.47
C LYS A 17 5.82 33.40 7.60
N HIS A 18 6.21 33.14 8.85
CA HIS A 18 5.61 33.80 10.02
C HIS A 18 6.59 34.81 10.65
N THR A 19 6.14 36.05 10.71
CA THR A 19 6.74 37.19 11.41
C THR A 19 6.75 36.99 12.94
N PRO A 20 7.76 37.50 13.68
CA PRO A 20 7.89 37.23 15.11
C PRO A 20 7.12 38.26 15.96
N THR A 21 6.30 37.79 16.90
CA THR A 21 5.74 38.60 17.99
C THR A 21 6.47 38.36 19.30
N LYS A 22 6.76 39.47 19.99
CA LYS A 22 7.61 39.65 21.17
C LYS A 22 7.17 38.84 22.40
N LEU A 23 8.14 38.24 23.10
CA LEU A 23 8.02 37.81 24.50
C LEU A 23 8.29 38.99 25.45
N ASN A 24 7.56 39.04 26.57
CA ASN A 24 7.93 39.79 27.78
C ASN A 24 8.17 38.82 28.95
N PRO A 25 9.12 39.11 29.86
CA PRO A 25 9.54 38.18 30.91
C PRO A 25 8.82 38.44 32.24
N LEU A 26 8.52 37.39 32.99
CA LEU A 26 8.24 37.51 34.42
C LEU A 26 9.17 36.60 35.22
N LYS A 27 9.99 37.28 36.03
CA LYS A 27 10.76 36.74 37.15
C LYS A 27 9.81 36.24 38.23
N ASN A 28 10.10 35.09 38.83
CA ASN A 28 10.42 35.08 40.25
C ASN A 28 11.02 33.75 40.71
N SER A 29 12.12 33.92 41.44
CA SER A 29 12.85 32.94 42.21
C SER A 29 12.13 32.62 43.52
N SER A 30 12.13 31.35 43.91
CA SER A 30 12.17 30.96 45.32
C SER A 30 12.68 29.54 45.44
N SER A 31 13.92 29.43 45.92
CA SER A 31 14.53 28.19 46.38
C SER A 31 13.92 27.79 47.71
N PHE A 32 13.42 26.55 47.82
CA PHE A 32 13.19 25.89 49.10
C PHE A 32 13.79 24.48 49.03
N TYR A 33 14.83 24.27 49.83
CA TYR A 33 15.35 22.95 50.18
C TYR A 33 14.37 22.29 51.15
N PHE A 34 13.96 21.04 50.92
CA PHE A 34 13.64 20.09 52.00
C PHE A 34 13.74 18.63 51.52
N SER A 35 14.05 17.78 52.50
CA SER A 35 14.62 16.43 52.46
C SER A 35 13.83 15.33 51.75
N LEU A 36 14.57 14.33 51.26
CA LEU A 36 14.09 12.99 50.92
C LEU A 36 13.45 12.27 52.13
N PRO A 37 12.32 11.59 51.95
CA PRO A 37 12.01 10.38 52.69
C PRO A 37 11.92 9.18 51.76
N SER A 38 12.73 8.18 52.07
CA SER A 38 12.58 6.79 51.67
C SER A 38 11.30 6.20 52.27
N SER A 39 10.36 5.77 51.44
CA SER A 39 9.56 4.56 51.72
C SER A 39 8.78 4.12 50.50
N LEU A 40 8.86 2.82 50.21
CA LEU A 40 8.10 2.10 49.22
C LEU A 40 6.60 2.38 49.33
N ASN A 41 5.97 2.72 48.22
CA ASN A 41 4.61 2.26 47.94
C ASN A 41 4.40 2.13 46.43
N SER A 42 4.53 0.89 45.98
CA SER A 42 4.19 0.42 44.64
C SER A 42 2.68 0.58 44.41
N ARG A 43 2.25 1.77 43.97
CA ARG A 43 1.03 1.89 43.18
C ARG A 43 1.38 1.54 41.74
N ARG A 44 1.31 0.25 41.43
CA ARG A 44 1.17 -0.23 40.06
C ARG A 44 -0.07 0.45 39.50
N ARG A 45 0.12 1.51 38.70
CA ARG A 45 -0.83 1.83 37.63
C ARG A 45 -0.85 0.59 36.77
N ALA A 46 -1.87 -0.25 36.93
CA ALA A 46 -2.21 -1.23 35.94
C ALA A 46 -2.48 -0.45 34.66
N VAL A 47 -1.47 -0.37 33.80
CA VAL A 47 -1.72 -0.18 32.37
C VAL A 47 -2.62 -1.35 32.05
N ILE A 48 -3.90 -1.06 31.83
CA ILE A 48 -4.81 -1.98 31.19
C ILE A 48 -4.15 -2.24 29.84
N MET A 49 -3.40 -3.35 29.76
CA MET A 49 -3.08 -3.95 28.48
C MET A 49 -4.44 -4.31 27.92
N SER A 50 -5.01 -3.41 27.10
CA SER A 50 -6.10 -3.84 26.23
C SER A 50 -5.57 -5.08 25.54
N SER A 51 -6.34 -6.16 25.56
CA SER A 51 -6.10 -7.33 24.72
C SER A 51 -5.59 -6.81 23.39
N SER A 52 -4.33 -7.10 23.03
CA SER A 52 -3.84 -6.76 21.71
C SER A 52 -4.69 -7.58 20.75
N SER A 53 -5.73 -6.96 20.20
CA SER A 53 -6.55 -7.57 19.18
C SER A 53 -5.60 -7.98 18.08
N SER A 54 -5.31 -9.27 17.96
CA SER A 54 -4.42 -9.74 16.91
C SER A 54 -5.16 -9.57 15.59
N TYR A 55 -4.55 -8.87 14.64
CA TYR A 55 -5.13 -8.66 13.30
C TYR A 55 -4.91 -9.86 12.37
N ASP A 56 -4.59 -11.04 12.91
CA ASP A 56 -4.22 -12.23 12.13
C ASP A 56 -5.30 -12.62 11.12
N LYS A 57 -6.58 -12.58 11.51
CA LYS A 57 -7.70 -12.89 10.61
C LYS A 57 -7.79 -11.87 9.48
N GLN A 58 -7.65 -10.59 9.82
CA GLN A 58 -7.65 -9.49 8.85
C GLN A 58 -6.46 -9.61 7.89
N LEU A 59 -5.28 -10.00 8.37
CA LEU A 59 -4.09 -10.22 7.55
C LEU A 59 -4.26 -11.37 6.57
N VAL A 60 -4.78 -12.50 7.03
CA VAL A 60 -5.08 -13.64 6.16
C VAL A 60 -6.10 -13.25 5.08
N ALA A 61 -7.17 -12.55 5.47
CA ALA A 61 -8.19 -12.08 4.54
C ALA A 61 -7.62 -11.08 3.52
N ALA A 62 -6.84 -10.09 3.97
CA ALA A 62 -6.23 -9.07 3.14
C ALA A 62 -5.23 -9.66 2.14
N LYS A 63 -4.40 -10.60 2.58
CA LYS A 63 -3.46 -11.33 1.70
C LYS A 63 -4.22 -12.07 0.61
N LYS A 64 -5.28 -12.81 0.98
CA LYS A 64 -6.10 -13.57 0.02
C LYS A 64 -6.81 -12.64 -0.97
N ALA A 65 -7.38 -11.53 -0.48
CA ALA A 65 -8.03 -10.51 -1.29
C ALA A 65 -7.08 -9.90 -2.32
N ALA A 66 -5.91 -9.43 -1.87
CA ALA A 66 -4.91 -8.80 -2.73
C ALA A 66 -4.32 -9.79 -3.75
N SER A 67 -4.06 -11.05 -3.36
CA SER A 67 -3.59 -12.08 -4.29
C SER A 67 -4.61 -12.42 -5.37
N LEU A 68 -5.90 -12.47 -5.03
CA LEU A 68 -6.96 -12.76 -6.00
C LEU A 68 -7.14 -11.60 -7.00
N ALA A 69 -7.14 -10.35 -6.51
CA ALA A 69 -7.14 -9.16 -7.35
C ALA A 69 -5.90 -9.09 -8.27
N ALA A 70 -4.71 -9.40 -7.73
CA ALA A 70 -3.48 -9.49 -8.52
C ALA A 70 -3.59 -10.48 -9.68
N ARG A 71 -4.20 -11.65 -9.45
CA ARG A 71 -4.40 -12.67 -10.49
C ARG A 71 -5.32 -12.15 -11.60
N LEU A 72 -6.41 -11.45 -11.26
CA LEU A 72 -7.29 -10.81 -12.23
C LEU A 72 -6.52 -9.77 -13.07
N CYS A 73 -5.75 -8.89 -12.44
CA CYS A 73 -4.94 -7.88 -13.12
C CYS A 73 -3.88 -8.50 -14.04
N GLN A 74 -3.20 -9.56 -13.60
CA GLN A 74 -2.23 -10.28 -14.45
C GLN A 74 -2.89 -10.87 -15.70
N ASN A 75 -4.11 -11.42 -15.56
CA ASN A 75 -4.83 -11.98 -16.70
C ASN A 75 -5.25 -10.89 -17.70
N ILE A 76 -5.74 -9.74 -17.21
CA ILE A 76 -6.10 -8.60 -18.05
C ILE A 76 -4.87 -8.04 -18.77
N GLN A 77 -3.78 -7.81 -18.05
CA GLN A 77 -2.53 -7.27 -18.62
C GLN A 77 -1.93 -8.20 -19.67
N LYS A 78 -1.93 -9.52 -19.42
CA LYS A 78 -1.48 -10.51 -20.43
C LYS A 78 -2.31 -10.44 -21.71
N GLY A 79 -3.64 -10.33 -21.58
CA GLY A 79 -4.54 -10.17 -22.72
C GLY A 79 -4.26 -8.89 -23.50
N LEU A 80 -4.08 -7.78 -22.79
CA LEU A 80 -3.75 -6.46 -23.37
C LEU A 80 -2.46 -6.52 -24.21
N LEU A 81 -1.37 -6.99 -23.61
CA LEU A 81 -0.05 -7.07 -24.28
C LEU A 81 -0.03 -8.04 -25.47
N GLN A 82 -0.89 -9.06 -25.46
CA GLN A 82 -1.04 -9.97 -26.60
C GLN A 82 -1.89 -9.37 -27.73
N SER A 83 -2.88 -8.53 -27.40
CA SER A 83 -3.74 -7.84 -28.38
C SER A 83 -3.09 -6.60 -29.01
N ASP A 84 -2.10 -5.99 -28.36
CA ASP A 84 -1.44 -4.74 -28.78
C ASP A 84 -0.54 -4.86 -30.03
N VAL A 85 -0.55 -5.98 -30.75
CA VAL A 85 -0.11 -6.01 -32.17
C VAL A 85 -1.09 -5.23 -33.08
N GLN A 86 -2.28 -4.87 -32.59
CA GLN A 86 -3.19 -3.92 -33.25
C GLN A 86 -3.58 -2.77 -32.32
N SER A 87 -3.23 -1.55 -32.77
CA SER A 87 -3.45 -0.29 -32.06
C SER A 87 -4.88 -0.12 -31.52
N LYS A 88 -5.01 0.35 -30.28
CA LYS A 88 -5.99 1.39 -29.89
C LYS A 88 -5.68 1.94 -28.50
N SER A 89 -5.77 3.25 -28.39
CA SER A 89 -5.66 4.07 -27.17
C SER A 89 -6.88 3.91 -26.24
N ASP A 90 -7.35 2.69 -26.03
CA ASP A 90 -8.55 2.42 -25.25
C ASP A 90 -8.19 2.37 -23.75
N LYS A 91 -8.84 3.20 -22.94
CA LYS A 91 -8.68 3.20 -21.47
C LYS A 91 -9.51 2.10 -20.79
N SER A 92 -10.37 1.39 -21.54
CA SER A 92 -11.19 0.27 -21.06
C SER A 92 -10.44 -0.78 -20.22
N PRO A 93 -9.20 -1.20 -20.56
CA PRO A 93 -8.50 -2.23 -19.80
C PRO A 93 -8.18 -1.83 -18.35
N VAL A 94 -7.90 -0.55 -18.11
CA VAL A 94 -7.60 -0.01 -16.77
C VAL A 94 -8.88 -0.01 -15.96
N THR A 95 -9.94 0.62 -16.48
CA THR A 95 -11.27 0.65 -15.86
C THR A 95 -11.78 -0.75 -15.46
N VAL A 96 -11.67 -1.73 -16.36
CA VAL A 96 -12.09 -3.12 -16.06
C VAL A 96 -11.26 -3.73 -14.93
N ALA A 97 -9.96 -3.44 -14.88
CA ALA A 97 -9.06 -3.99 -13.89
C ALA A 97 -9.22 -3.31 -12.52
N ASP A 98 -9.45 -1.99 -12.48
CA ASP A 98 -9.74 -1.23 -11.25
C ASP A 98 -11.02 -1.73 -10.58
N TYR A 99 -12.14 -1.72 -11.32
CA TYR A 99 -13.41 -2.23 -10.82
C TYR A 99 -13.35 -3.71 -10.46
N GLY A 100 -12.74 -4.55 -11.30
CA GLY A 100 -12.61 -5.99 -11.04
C GLY A 100 -11.81 -6.28 -9.77
N SER A 101 -10.72 -5.53 -9.53
CA SER A 101 -9.89 -5.65 -8.33
C SER A 101 -10.65 -5.21 -7.08
N GLN A 102 -11.34 -4.07 -7.15
CA GLN A 102 -12.18 -3.59 -6.05
C GLN A 102 -13.27 -4.59 -5.70
N VAL A 103 -13.95 -5.17 -6.70
CA VAL A 103 -14.97 -6.20 -6.47
C VAL A 103 -14.38 -7.42 -5.76
N LEU A 104 -13.24 -7.94 -6.23
CA LEU A 104 -12.61 -9.12 -5.62
C LEU A 104 -12.15 -8.85 -4.20
N VAL A 105 -11.54 -7.69 -3.92
CA VAL A 105 -11.11 -7.32 -2.58
C VAL A 105 -12.31 -7.21 -1.64
N SER A 106 -13.33 -6.44 -2.04
CA SER A 106 -14.56 -6.27 -1.26
C SER A 106 -15.28 -7.60 -1.01
N PHE A 107 -15.37 -8.45 -2.02
CA PHE A 107 -15.99 -9.77 -1.92
C PHE A 107 -15.25 -10.66 -0.92
N VAL A 108 -13.92 -10.77 -1.05
CA VAL A 108 -13.11 -11.63 -0.17
C VAL A 108 -13.17 -11.14 1.28
N LEU A 109 -12.98 -9.84 1.52
CA LEU A 109 -13.02 -9.29 2.88
C LEU A 109 -14.38 -9.54 3.56
N GLN A 110 -15.49 -9.34 2.85
CA GLN A 110 -16.83 -9.61 3.40
C GLN A 110 -17.07 -11.10 3.68
N LYS A 111 -16.53 -12.00 2.84
CA LYS A 111 -16.65 -13.45 3.05
C LYS A 111 -15.81 -13.96 4.21
N GLU A 112 -14.60 -13.45 4.37
CA GLU A 112 -13.67 -13.89 5.42
C GLU A 112 -13.97 -13.21 6.79
N LEU A 113 -14.61 -12.03 6.79
CA LEU A 113 -14.86 -11.23 7.99
C LEU A 113 -16.35 -10.84 8.17
N PRO A 114 -17.31 -11.79 8.15
CA PRO A 114 -18.74 -11.48 8.10
C PRO A 114 -19.32 -10.84 9.37
N SER A 115 -18.63 -10.94 10.51
CA SER A 115 -19.09 -10.43 11.81
C SER A 115 -18.57 -9.03 12.14
N GLN A 116 -17.80 -8.40 11.26
CA GLN A 116 -17.23 -7.08 11.46
C GLN A 116 -18.04 -6.04 10.69
N ALA A 117 -18.18 -4.83 11.24
CA ALA A 117 -18.74 -3.71 10.49
C ALA A 117 -17.84 -3.47 9.27
N PHE A 118 -18.39 -3.64 8.07
CA PHE A 118 -17.63 -3.48 6.84
C PHE A 118 -17.59 -2.00 6.46
N SER A 119 -16.40 -1.43 6.48
CA SER A 119 -16.13 -0.09 5.96
C SER A 119 -14.91 -0.18 5.06
N LEU A 120 -15.09 0.16 3.78
CA LEU A 120 -14.02 0.25 2.80
C LEU A 120 -14.06 1.64 2.16
N VAL A 121 -12.89 2.27 2.09
CA VAL A 121 -12.63 3.48 1.32
C VAL A 121 -11.86 3.06 0.07
N ALA A 122 -12.47 3.19 -1.10
CA ALA A 122 -11.85 2.87 -2.38
C ALA A 122 -12.11 3.99 -3.40
N GLU A 123 -11.34 4.01 -4.49
CA GLU A 123 -11.41 5.07 -5.51
C GLU A 123 -12.69 5.02 -6.34
N GLU A 124 -13.18 3.81 -6.65
CA GLU A 124 -14.23 3.64 -7.64
C GLU A 124 -15.64 3.56 -7.03
N ASP A 125 -16.61 4.18 -7.69
CA ASP A 125 -18.05 4.00 -7.43
C ASP A 125 -18.79 3.46 -8.66
N SER A 126 -19.99 2.91 -8.46
CA SER A 126 -20.73 2.27 -9.54
C SER A 126 -21.50 3.25 -10.45
N GLY A 127 -21.45 4.55 -10.20
CA GLY A 127 -22.25 5.57 -10.88
C GLY A 127 -22.07 5.58 -12.39
N ASP A 128 -20.81 5.47 -12.86
CA ASP A 128 -20.50 5.40 -14.29
C ASP A 128 -20.94 4.06 -14.91
N LEU A 129 -20.77 2.95 -14.19
CA LEU A 129 -21.15 1.62 -14.66
C LEU A 129 -22.66 1.40 -14.79
N ARG A 130 -23.48 2.23 -14.13
CA ARG A 130 -24.95 2.19 -14.22
C ARG A 130 -25.51 2.82 -15.50
N LYS A 131 -24.67 3.50 -16.28
CA LYS A 131 -25.08 4.11 -17.55
C LYS A 131 -25.20 3.05 -18.65
N GLU A 132 -26.17 3.23 -19.55
CA GLU A 132 -26.41 2.30 -20.66
C GLU A 132 -25.16 2.07 -21.54
N GLU A 133 -24.32 3.10 -21.71
CA GLU A 133 -23.07 3.04 -22.47
C GLU A 133 -21.98 2.15 -21.84
N SER A 134 -22.11 1.81 -20.56
CA SER A 134 -21.13 1.01 -19.81
C SER A 134 -21.56 -0.45 -19.60
N GLN A 135 -22.68 -0.87 -20.19
CA GLN A 135 -23.22 -2.22 -20.03
C GLN A 135 -22.24 -3.32 -20.49
N GLU A 136 -21.52 -3.10 -21.60
CA GLU A 136 -20.50 -4.04 -22.06
C GLU A 136 -19.30 -4.13 -21.10
N THR A 137 -18.92 -2.99 -20.51
CA THR A 137 -17.84 -2.93 -19.51
C THR A 137 -18.24 -3.68 -18.25
N LEU A 138 -19.47 -3.48 -17.75
CA LEU A 138 -20.01 -4.19 -16.60
C LEU A 138 -20.05 -5.70 -16.84
N GLN A 139 -20.56 -6.14 -18.00
CA GLN A 139 -20.56 -7.56 -18.39
C GLN A 139 -19.16 -8.16 -18.38
N ARG A 140 -18.18 -7.43 -18.92
CA ARG A 140 -16.78 -7.86 -18.94
C ARG A 140 -16.19 -7.97 -17.53
N ILE A 141 -16.45 -6.99 -16.66
CA ILE A 141 -16.03 -7.03 -15.24
C ILE A 141 -16.66 -8.25 -14.56
N THR A 142 -17.98 -8.42 -14.65
CA THR A 142 -18.71 -9.54 -14.03
C THR A 142 -18.17 -10.88 -14.49
N LYS A 143 -17.89 -11.05 -15.79
CA LYS A 143 -17.30 -12.27 -16.32
C LYS A 143 -15.91 -12.53 -15.73
N LEU A 144 -15.00 -11.55 -15.78
CA LEU A 144 -13.61 -11.72 -15.31
C LEU A 144 -13.54 -12.00 -13.80
N VAL A 145 -14.38 -11.34 -13.01
CA VAL A 145 -14.50 -11.57 -11.57
C VAL A 145 -14.95 -13.01 -11.30
N ASN A 146 -16.02 -13.47 -11.96
CA ASN A 146 -16.53 -14.82 -11.80
C ASN A 146 -15.52 -15.89 -12.25
N ASP A 147 -14.87 -15.69 -13.39
CA ASP A 147 -13.83 -16.59 -13.90
C ASP A 147 -12.66 -16.68 -12.90
N THR A 148 -12.29 -15.57 -12.26
CA THR A 148 -11.22 -15.51 -11.26
C THR A 148 -11.61 -16.23 -9.97
N ILE A 149 -12.83 -16.00 -9.46
CA ILE A 149 -13.35 -16.70 -8.26
C ILE A 149 -13.44 -18.20 -8.51
N ALA A 150 -13.98 -18.60 -9.67
CA ALA A 150 -14.12 -20.01 -10.06
C ALA A 150 -12.76 -20.70 -10.18
N SER A 151 -11.78 -20.02 -10.80
CA SER A 151 -10.41 -20.55 -10.97
C SER A 151 -9.65 -20.69 -9.65
N ASP A 152 -9.95 -19.84 -8.67
CA ASP A 152 -9.37 -19.96 -7.32
C ASP A 152 -9.92 -21.17 -6.56
N GLY A 153 -11.20 -21.50 -6.77
CA GLY A 153 -11.83 -22.70 -6.21
C GLY A 153 -12.07 -22.68 -4.69
N THR A 154 -11.65 -21.62 -3.99
CA THR A 154 -11.81 -21.54 -2.52
C THR A 154 -13.25 -21.21 -2.09
N TYR A 155 -14.02 -20.53 -2.94
CA TYR A 155 -15.36 -20.06 -2.62
C TYR A 155 -16.43 -20.85 -3.37
N ASN A 156 -17.24 -21.60 -2.63
CA ASN A 156 -18.41 -22.27 -3.19
C ASN A 156 -19.61 -21.31 -3.20
N VAL A 157 -19.62 -20.40 -4.18
CA VAL A 157 -20.68 -19.41 -4.37
C VAL A 157 -21.26 -19.50 -5.77
N SER A 158 -22.54 -19.16 -5.92
CA SER A 158 -23.11 -18.92 -7.24
C SER A 158 -22.39 -17.76 -7.93
N PRO A 159 -22.27 -17.77 -9.27
CA PRO A 159 -21.70 -16.64 -10.00
C PRO A 159 -22.42 -15.34 -9.65
N LEU A 160 -21.64 -14.28 -9.40
CA LEU A 160 -22.13 -12.94 -9.13
C LEU A 160 -22.87 -12.40 -10.35
N THR A 161 -24.03 -11.82 -10.14
CA THR A 161 -24.76 -11.08 -11.16
C THR A 161 -24.15 -9.68 -11.34
N GLU A 162 -24.53 -8.99 -12.42
CA GLU A 162 -24.17 -7.58 -12.63
C GLU A 162 -24.63 -6.70 -11.46
N ALA A 163 -25.83 -6.96 -10.92
CA ALA A 163 -26.36 -6.25 -9.77
C ALA A 163 -25.54 -6.49 -8.48
N ASP A 164 -25.07 -7.72 -8.28
CA ASP A 164 -24.18 -8.04 -7.15
C ASP A 164 -22.85 -7.29 -7.29
N VAL A 165 -22.28 -7.25 -8.49
CA VAL A 165 -21.04 -6.52 -8.78
C VAL A 165 -21.18 -5.04 -8.45
N LEU A 166 -22.24 -4.37 -8.92
CA LEU A 166 -22.49 -2.96 -8.61
C LEU A 166 -22.64 -2.73 -7.09
N THR A 167 -23.37 -3.62 -6.41
CA THR A 167 -23.57 -3.55 -4.96
C THR A 167 -22.25 -3.69 -4.19
N ILE A 168 -21.39 -4.60 -4.63
CA ILE A 168 -20.07 -4.83 -4.01
C ILE A 168 -19.13 -3.63 -4.24
N ILE A 169 -19.18 -3.00 -5.42
CA ILE A 169 -18.42 -1.77 -5.71
C ILE A 169 -18.84 -0.66 -4.75
N ASP A 170 -20.15 -0.46 -4.59
CA ASP A 170 -20.69 0.60 -3.73
C ASP A 170 -20.37 0.41 -2.24
N CYS A 171 -19.96 -0.78 -1.81
CA CYS A 171 -19.44 -0.99 -0.45
C CYS A 171 -18.11 -0.25 -0.19
N GLY A 172 -17.42 0.21 -1.24
CA GLY A 172 -16.19 1.01 -1.18
C GLY A 172 -16.39 2.51 -0.98
N THR A 173 -17.63 2.97 -0.83
CA THR A 173 -17.98 4.40 -0.75
C THR A 173 -17.91 5.00 0.67
N SER A 174 -17.27 4.31 1.62
CA SER A 174 -17.12 4.86 2.97
C SER A 174 -16.24 6.11 2.95
N GLU A 175 -16.61 7.13 3.73
CA GLU A 175 -15.78 8.32 3.95
C GLU A 175 -14.59 8.02 4.89
N GLY A 176 -14.55 6.83 5.49
CA GLY A 176 -13.60 6.49 6.53
C GLY A 176 -13.90 7.21 7.84
N GLY A 177 -12.86 7.53 8.62
CA GLY A 177 -13.03 8.24 9.87
C GLY A 177 -11.89 8.04 10.86
N SER A 178 -12.00 8.73 11.99
CA SER A 178 -11.04 8.64 13.10
C SER A 178 -11.37 7.55 14.12
N SER A 179 -12.49 6.83 13.95
CA SER A 179 -13.02 5.87 14.92
C SER A 179 -13.53 4.62 14.22
N GLY A 180 -13.32 3.45 14.79
CA GLY A 180 -13.66 2.18 14.18
C GLY A 180 -12.61 1.68 13.18
N GLN A 181 -12.94 0.57 12.53
CA GLN A 181 -12.09 -0.08 11.55
C GLN A 181 -12.48 0.30 10.13
N HIS A 182 -11.50 0.75 9.35
CA HIS A 182 -11.70 1.17 7.96
C HIS A 182 -10.62 0.54 7.07
N TRP A 183 -11.04 -0.23 6.08
CA TRP A 183 -10.17 -0.66 5.00
C TRP A 183 -9.96 0.50 4.03
N VAL A 184 -8.75 0.61 3.47
CA VAL A 184 -8.41 1.57 2.41
C VAL A 184 -7.78 0.80 1.26
N LEU A 185 -8.32 0.97 0.07
CA LEU A 185 -7.92 0.24 -1.13
C LEU A 185 -7.59 1.22 -2.26
N ASP A 186 -6.43 1.02 -2.86
CA ASP A 186 -6.09 1.48 -4.19
C ASP A 186 -6.01 0.23 -5.09
N PRO A 187 -7.02 0.00 -5.96
CA PRO A 187 -7.14 -1.25 -6.71
C PRO A 187 -6.02 -1.43 -7.72
N ILE A 188 -5.53 -0.35 -8.35
CA ILE A 188 -4.35 -0.34 -9.23
C ILE A 188 -3.57 0.97 -9.07
N ASP A 189 -2.62 0.95 -8.15
CA ASP A 189 -1.65 2.02 -8.08
C ASP A 189 -0.62 1.86 -9.21
N GLY A 190 -0.40 2.94 -9.98
CA GLY A 190 0.48 2.95 -11.13
C GLY A 190 -0.19 2.47 -12.44
N THR A 191 -1.41 2.91 -12.73
CA THR A 191 -2.18 2.60 -13.95
C THR A 191 -1.39 2.74 -15.27
N LYS A 192 -0.49 3.73 -15.39
CA LYS A 192 0.40 3.85 -16.56
C LYS A 192 1.42 2.72 -16.66
N GLY A 193 1.98 2.30 -15.53
CA GLY A 193 2.87 1.15 -15.46
C GLY A 193 2.12 -0.13 -15.84
N PHE A 194 0.88 -0.29 -15.34
CA PHE A 194 0.00 -1.39 -15.73
C PHE A 194 -0.22 -1.45 -17.26
N LEU A 195 -0.57 -0.33 -17.90
CA LEU A 195 -0.77 -0.27 -19.36
C LEU A 195 0.48 -0.62 -20.18
N ARG A 196 1.68 -0.32 -19.66
CA ARG A 196 2.95 -0.61 -20.36
C ARG A 196 3.47 -2.03 -20.14
N GLY A 197 2.88 -2.80 -19.22
CA GLY A 197 3.49 -4.05 -18.75
C GLY A 197 4.59 -3.85 -17.71
N ASP A 198 4.75 -2.64 -17.18
CA ASP A 198 5.71 -2.29 -16.12
C ASP A 198 5.13 -2.56 -14.72
N GLN A 199 5.72 -1.97 -13.67
CA GLN A 199 5.31 -2.14 -12.29
C GLN A 199 3.97 -1.44 -11.98
N TYR A 200 3.12 -2.15 -11.25
CA TYR A 200 1.89 -1.65 -10.63
C TYR A 200 1.67 -2.42 -9.32
N ALA A 201 0.78 -1.92 -8.46
CA ALA A 201 0.48 -2.57 -7.19
C ALA A 201 -1.02 -2.52 -6.86
N ILE A 202 -1.50 -3.54 -6.16
CA ILE A 202 -2.77 -3.50 -5.44
C ILE A 202 -2.43 -3.21 -3.99
N ALA A 203 -2.87 -2.07 -3.46
CA ALA A 203 -2.50 -1.60 -2.13
C ALA A 203 -3.72 -1.61 -1.21
N LEU A 204 -3.66 -2.43 -0.15
CA LEU A 204 -4.73 -2.60 0.82
C LEU A 204 -4.21 -2.34 2.24
N GLY A 205 -4.81 -1.38 2.92
CA GLY A 205 -4.51 -1.04 4.32
C GLY A 205 -5.72 -1.21 5.23
N LEU A 206 -5.46 -1.41 6.52
CA LEU A 206 -6.48 -1.36 7.57
C LEU A 206 -6.12 -0.25 8.56
N LEU A 207 -7.07 0.63 8.81
CA LEU A 207 -7.06 1.57 9.92
C LEU A 207 -7.91 1.04 11.06
N ASP A 208 -7.47 1.28 12.29
CA ASP A 208 -8.24 1.05 13.51
C ASP A 208 -8.05 2.26 14.43
N GLU A 209 -9.15 2.92 14.81
CA GLU A 209 -9.14 4.17 15.57
C GLU A 209 -8.21 5.24 14.95
N GLY A 210 -8.33 5.40 13.62
CA GLY A 210 -7.55 6.37 12.83
C GLY A 210 -6.07 6.03 12.67
N LYS A 211 -5.60 4.85 13.11
CA LYS A 211 -4.20 4.42 12.98
C LYS A 211 -4.07 3.28 12.00
N VAL A 212 -3.08 3.33 11.12
CA VAL A 212 -2.75 2.19 10.24
C VAL A 212 -2.20 1.05 11.09
N VAL A 213 -2.90 -0.08 11.09
CA VAL A 213 -2.55 -1.27 11.89
C VAL A 213 -2.05 -2.44 11.06
N LEU A 214 -2.34 -2.43 9.76
CA LEU A 214 -1.97 -3.48 8.82
C LEU A 214 -1.88 -2.93 7.39
N GLY A 215 -1.00 -3.52 6.59
CA GLY A 215 -0.87 -3.22 5.16
C GLY A 215 -0.47 -4.45 4.36
N VAL A 216 -1.05 -4.58 3.18
CA VAL A 216 -0.76 -5.61 2.18
C VAL A 216 -0.54 -4.92 0.83
N LEU A 217 0.51 -5.36 0.13
CA LEU A 217 0.92 -4.80 -1.16
C LEU A 217 1.20 -5.95 -2.12
N ALA A 218 0.28 -6.19 -3.05
CA ALA A 218 0.50 -7.17 -4.11
C ALA A 218 1.16 -6.48 -5.29
N CYS A 219 2.34 -6.95 -5.69
CA CYS A 219 3.16 -6.41 -6.78
C CYS A 219 3.31 -7.49 -7.87
N PRO A 220 2.41 -7.55 -8.86
CA PRO A 220 2.36 -8.70 -9.76
C PRO A 220 3.52 -8.81 -10.74
N ASN A 221 4.17 -7.69 -11.03
CA ASN A 221 5.30 -7.61 -11.96
C ASN A 221 6.65 -7.45 -11.24
N LEU A 222 6.66 -7.41 -9.90
CA LEU A 222 7.90 -7.25 -9.14
C LEU A 222 8.50 -8.64 -8.86
N PRO A 223 9.78 -8.89 -9.22
CA PRO A 223 10.44 -10.17 -8.95
C PRO A 223 10.65 -10.37 -7.45
N LEU A 224 10.75 -11.62 -7.00
CA LEU A 224 11.08 -11.93 -5.60
C LEU A 224 12.52 -11.54 -5.23
N GLU A 225 13.42 -11.60 -6.20
CA GLU A 225 14.81 -11.16 -6.04
C GLU A 225 14.92 -9.64 -6.06
N SER A 226 16.07 -9.13 -5.60
CA SER A 226 16.38 -7.71 -5.67
C SER A 226 16.29 -7.21 -7.11
N ILE A 227 15.70 -6.03 -7.31
CA ILE A 227 15.65 -5.36 -8.62
C ILE A 227 17.06 -5.18 -9.23
N ARG A 228 18.10 -5.11 -8.39
CA ARG A 228 19.49 -4.92 -8.85
C ARG A 228 20.11 -6.21 -9.39
N THR A 229 19.64 -7.37 -8.94
CA THR A 229 20.23 -8.68 -9.27
C THR A 229 19.30 -9.56 -10.09
N SER A 230 18.02 -9.20 -10.22
CA SER A 230 17.03 -10.00 -10.91
C SER A 230 17.42 -10.22 -12.37
N SER A 231 17.58 -11.48 -12.75
CA SER A 231 17.71 -11.87 -14.16
C SER A 231 16.32 -11.89 -14.84
N GLN A 232 16.30 -11.70 -16.16
CA GLN A 232 15.06 -11.65 -16.97
C GLN A 232 14.17 -12.91 -16.88
N ASN A 233 14.67 -14.01 -16.30
CA ASN A 233 13.95 -15.29 -16.18
C ASN A 233 13.39 -15.56 -14.76
N THR A 234 13.41 -14.60 -13.85
CA THR A 234 12.86 -14.78 -12.50
C THR A 234 11.33 -14.73 -12.53
N LYS A 235 10.70 -15.65 -11.79
CA LYS A 235 9.24 -15.66 -11.64
C LYS A 235 8.80 -14.36 -10.93
N ALA A 236 8.08 -13.51 -11.65
CA ALA A 236 7.56 -12.26 -11.13
C ALA A 236 6.27 -12.47 -10.33
N GLY A 237 6.04 -11.60 -9.34
CA GLY A 237 4.87 -11.62 -8.49
C GLY A 237 5.24 -11.83 -7.04
N CYS A 238 5.20 -10.75 -6.26
CA CYS A 238 5.41 -10.81 -4.82
C CYS A 238 4.30 -10.09 -4.06
N LEU A 239 4.10 -10.54 -2.83
CA LEU A 239 3.14 -10.03 -1.89
C LEU A 239 3.90 -9.58 -0.65
N PHE A 240 3.80 -8.29 -0.33
CA PHE A 240 4.30 -7.74 0.93
C PHE A 240 3.15 -7.65 1.91
N SER A 241 3.45 -7.94 3.18
CA SER A 241 2.48 -7.80 4.25
C SER A 241 3.16 -7.34 5.54
N ALA A 242 2.47 -6.49 6.29
CA ALA A 242 2.94 -6.00 7.58
C ALA A 242 1.76 -5.81 8.52
N GLN A 243 2.01 -6.09 9.80
CA GLN A 243 1.09 -5.82 10.90
C GLN A 243 1.86 -5.03 11.97
N LEU A 244 1.16 -4.11 12.62
CA LEU A 244 1.74 -3.26 13.66
C LEU A 244 2.48 -4.09 14.71
N SER A 245 3.75 -3.79 14.92
CA SER A 245 4.66 -4.48 15.87
C SER A 245 5.02 -5.93 15.52
N CYS A 246 4.64 -6.45 14.35
CA CYS A 246 4.98 -7.81 13.90
C CYS A 246 6.10 -7.85 12.85
N GLY A 247 6.45 -6.70 12.27
CA GLY A 247 7.43 -6.58 11.18
C GLY A 247 6.81 -6.73 9.80
N THR A 248 7.66 -6.80 8.78
CA THR A 248 7.27 -6.89 7.36
C THR A 248 7.77 -8.19 6.76
N TYR A 249 6.92 -8.82 5.96
CA TYR A 249 7.19 -10.09 5.31
C TYR A 249 6.89 -10.00 3.81
N MET A 250 7.61 -10.80 3.03
CA MET A 250 7.44 -10.95 1.59
C MET A 250 7.25 -12.43 1.26
N GLU A 251 6.33 -12.71 0.34
CA GLU A 251 6.13 -14.05 -0.24
C GLU A 251 5.79 -13.95 -1.73
N SER A 252 5.80 -15.07 -2.43
CA SER A 252 5.28 -15.18 -3.80
C SER A 252 3.77 -14.99 -3.80
N LEU A 253 3.21 -14.37 -4.84
CA LEU A 253 1.76 -14.29 -5.04
C LEU A 253 1.08 -15.67 -5.10
N ASP A 254 1.82 -16.71 -5.50
CA ASP A 254 1.32 -18.09 -5.52
C ASP A 254 1.43 -18.82 -4.18
N GLY A 255 1.91 -18.17 -3.11
CA GLY A 255 1.92 -18.72 -1.75
C GLY A 255 3.20 -19.44 -1.33
N SER A 256 4.36 -18.78 -1.46
CA SER A 256 5.60 -19.30 -0.84
C SER A 256 5.60 -19.08 0.68
N PRO A 257 6.46 -19.77 1.45
CA PRO A 257 6.68 -19.40 2.85
C PRO A 257 7.09 -17.92 2.97
N PRO A 258 6.52 -17.15 3.93
CA PRO A 258 6.85 -15.75 4.10
C PRO A 258 8.26 -15.57 4.63
N VAL A 259 9.01 -14.67 4.00
CA VAL A 259 10.38 -14.29 4.40
C VAL A 259 10.34 -12.90 5.01
N LYS A 260 10.98 -12.74 6.17
CA LYS A 260 11.08 -11.43 6.82
C LYS A 260 12.01 -10.52 6.01
N VAL A 261 11.56 -9.31 5.73
CA VAL A 261 12.33 -8.31 4.97
C VAL A 261 12.77 -7.16 5.86
N HIS A 262 13.91 -6.58 5.50
CA HIS A 262 14.52 -5.48 6.22
C HIS A 262 15.05 -4.44 5.22
N VAL A 263 14.95 -3.17 5.60
CA VAL A 263 15.55 -2.07 4.84
C VAL A 263 17.06 -2.23 4.78
N SER A 264 17.70 -1.56 3.82
CA SER A 264 19.15 -1.57 3.67
C SER A 264 19.84 -0.99 4.90
N ASP A 265 20.92 -1.63 5.35
CA ASP A 265 21.81 -1.16 6.42
C ASP A 265 22.88 -0.16 5.91
N THR A 266 22.77 0.36 4.68
CA THR A 266 23.76 1.26 4.11
C THR A 266 23.87 2.56 4.92
N GLU A 267 24.97 2.70 5.66
CA GLU A 267 25.31 3.92 6.42
C GLU A 267 25.97 4.99 5.54
N ASN A 268 26.62 4.58 4.44
CA ASN A 268 27.31 5.49 3.52
C ASN A 268 26.32 6.10 2.51
N SER A 269 26.06 7.40 2.61
CA SER A 269 25.14 8.10 1.72
C SER A 269 25.60 8.09 0.25
N GLU A 270 26.88 7.88 -0.03
CA GLU A 270 27.38 7.78 -1.42
C GLU A 270 26.90 6.50 -2.13
N GLU A 271 26.75 5.41 -1.38
CA GLU A 271 26.32 4.09 -1.86
C GLU A 271 24.79 3.89 -1.80
N ALA A 272 24.10 4.81 -1.13
CA ALA A 272 22.66 4.76 -0.91
C ALA A 272 21.89 4.97 -2.23
N SER A 273 21.21 3.93 -2.73
CA SER A 273 20.30 4.08 -3.88
C SER A 273 19.00 4.75 -3.46
N PHE A 274 18.37 5.50 -4.38
CA PHE A 274 17.05 6.09 -4.14
C PHE A 274 16.05 5.69 -5.22
N PHE A 275 14.79 5.64 -4.84
CA PHE A 275 13.67 5.44 -5.75
C PHE A 275 13.08 6.78 -6.19
N GLU A 276 12.75 6.87 -7.47
CA GLU A 276 11.95 7.95 -8.04
C GLU A 276 10.85 7.37 -8.94
N SER A 277 9.74 8.10 -9.09
CA SER A 277 8.69 7.74 -10.04
C SER A 277 9.27 7.71 -11.47
N TYR A 278 8.90 6.71 -12.27
CA TYR A 278 9.34 6.61 -13.65
C TYR A 278 8.81 7.80 -14.48
N GLU A 279 7.57 8.17 -14.24
CA GLU A 279 6.90 9.31 -14.87
C GLU A 279 7.37 10.66 -14.31
N ALA A 280 7.99 11.48 -15.17
CA ALA A 280 8.41 12.86 -14.86
C ALA A 280 7.24 13.82 -14.54
N ALA A 281 5.99 13.41 -14.78
CA ALA A 281 4.81 14.17 -14.40
C ALA A 281 4.48 14.04 -12.90
N HIS A 282 4.80 12.90 -12.28
CA HIS A 282 4.42 12.58 -10.90
C HIS A 282 5.51 12.93 -9.87
N SER A 283 6.70 13.33 -10.32
CA SER A 283 7.74 13.87 -9.44
C SER A 283 8.68 14.83 -10.18
N SER A 284 9.26 15.80 -9.47
CA SER A 284 10.28 16.68 -10.03
C SER A 284 11.66 16.00 -10.06
N HIS A 285 11.97 15.29 -11.15
CA HIS A 285 13.27 14.62 -11.35
C HIS A 285 14.47 15.57 -11.17
N SER A 286 14.33 16.85 -11.58
CA SER A 286 15.37 17.86 -11.38
C SER A 286 15.61 18.19 -9.91
N LEU A 287 14.57 18.20 -9.07
CA LEU A 287 14.73 18.45 -7.64
C LEU A 287 15.28 17.21 -6.93
N SER A 288 14.77 16.01 -7.25
CA SER A 288 15.30 14.74 -6.73
C SER A 288 16.79 14.59 -7.05
N GLY A 289 17.20 14.88 -8.29
CA GLY A 289 18.62 14.88 -8.68
C GLY A 289 19.45 15.93 -7.93
N SER A 290 18.87 17.10 -7.64
CA SER A 290 19.55 18.13 -6.84
C SER A 290 19.72 17.72 -5.37
N ILE A 291 18.73 17.04 -4.79
CA ILE A 291 18.79 16.49 -3.44
C ILE A 291 19.83 15.37 -3.38
N ALA A 292 19.79 14.42 -4.31
CA ALA A 292 20.75 13.32 -4.41
C ALA A 292 22.20 13.86 -4.51
N LYS A 293 22.43 14.87 -5.35
CA LYS A 293 23.73 15.54 -5.48
C LYS A 293 24.19 16.19 -4.17
N LYS A 294 23.28 16.82 -3.42
CA LYS A 294 23.60 17.42 -2.11
C LYS A 294 23.90 16.38 -1.03
N LEU A 295 23.26 15.22 -1.09
CA LEU A 295 23.48 14.10 -0.18
C LEU A 295 24.73 13.27 -0.53
N GLY A 296 25.39 13.59 -1.64
CA GLY A 296 26.58 12.88 -2.11
C GLY A 296 26.28 11.53 -2.76
N VAL A 297 25.02 11.21 -3.05
CA VAL A 297 24.61 9.93 -3.63
C VAL A 297 25.23 9.77 -5.02
N LYS A 298 25.99 8.68 -5.22
CA LYS A 298 26.62 8.33 -6.50
C LYS A 298 25.93 7.16 -7.19
N ALA A 299 25.15 6.37 -6.45
CA ALA A 299 24.38 5.27 -7.01
C ALA A 299 23.28 5.78 -7.98
N PRO A 300 23.01 5.06 -9.08
CA PRO A 300 21.94 5.43 -10.01
C PRO A 300 20.55 5.31 -9.35
N PRO A 301 19.57 6.14 -9.77
CA PRO A 301 18.19 6.03 -9.29
C PRO A 301 17.54 4.73 -9.77
N VAL A 302 16.71 4.13 -8.91
CA VAL A 302 15.83 3.03 -9.28
C VAL A 302 14.46 3.60 -9.62
N ARG A 303 14.08 3.54 -10.91
CA ARG A 303 12.82 4.10 -11.40
C ARG A 303 11.73 3.06 -11.42
N ILE A 304 10.75 3.22 -10.53
CA ILE A 304 9.63 2.29 -10.38
C ILE A 304 8.35 3.09 -10.18
N ASP A 305 7.31 2.75 -10.93
CA ASP A 305 5.96 3.26 -10.70
C ASP A 305 5.29 2.58 -9.50
N SER A 306 4.19 3.16 -9.03
CA SER A 306 3.40 2.67 -7.90
C SER A 306 4.11 2.57 -6.54
N GLN A 307 3.34 2.13 -5.55
CA GLN A 307 3.70 1.79 -4.19
C GLN A 307 4.55 0.51 -4.14
N ALA A 308 4.81 -0.16 -5.27
CA ALA A 308 5.86 -1.17 -5.39
C ALA A 308 7.23 -0.64 -4.89
N LYS A 309 7.46 0.68 -4.97
CA LYS A 309 8.60 1.36 -4.32
C LYS A 309 8.71 1.07 -2.82
N TYR A 310 7.60 1.05 -2.08
CA TYR A 310 7.60 0.73 -0.66
C TYR A 310 7.94 -0.74 -0.39
N GLY A 311 7.42 -1.65 -1.22
CA GLY A 311 7.81 -3.06 -1.20
C GLY A 311 9.32 -3.23 -1.43
N ALA A 312 9.85 -2.61 -2.48
CA ALA A 312 11.27 -2.61 -2.81
C ALA A 312 12.15 -2.01 -1.69
N LEU A 313 11.73 -0.89 -1.10
CA LEU A 313 12.40 -0.29 0.06
C LEU A 313 12.43 -1.25 1.25
N SER A 314 11.30 -1.91 1.54
CA SER A 314 11.17 -2.80 2.69
C SER A 314 12.11 -4.01 2.66
N ARG A 315 12.56 -4.41 1.46
CA ARG A 315 13.52 -5.50 1.23
C ARG A 315 14.94 -5.02 0.91
N GLY A 316 15.21 -3.73 1.07
CA GLY A 316 16.55 -3.17 0.97
C GLY A 316 17.03 -2.85 -0.46
N ASP A 317 16.14 -2.84 -1.45
CA ASP A 317 16.53 -2.52 -2.84
C ASP A 317 16.93 -1.05 -3.03
N GLY A 318 16.63 -0.19 -2.05
CA GLY A 318 17.11 1.18 -1.96
C GLY A 318 17.08 1.67 -0.52
N ALA A 319 17.58 2.89 -0.30
CA ALA A 319 17.69 3.53 1.00
C ALA A 319 16.71 4.71 1.17
N TYR A 320 16.35 5.38 0.06
CA TYR A 320 15.47 6.55 0.08
C TYR A 320 14.35 6.41 -0.95
N ILE A 321 13.16 6.94 -0.64
CA ILE A 321 12.10 7.23 -1.61
C ILE A 321 11.94 8.74 -1.65
N PHE A 322 12.07 9.36 -2.83
CA PHE A 322 11.79 10.77 -3.01
C PHE A 322 10.48 10.95 -3.78
N THR A 323 9.47 11.44 -3.08
CA THR A 323 8.21 11.92 -3.68
C THR A 323 8.16 13.42 -3.53
N VAL A 324 8.59 14.14 -4.56
CA VAL A 324 8.52 15.60 -4.61
C VAL A 324 7.36 15.98 -5.52
N SER A 325 6.25 16.39 -4.92
CA SER A 325 5.14 17.02 -5.63
C SER A 325 5.62 18.30 -6.30
N LYS A 326 5.21 18.53 -7.55
CA LYS A 326 5.50 19.79 -8.26
C LYS A 326 4.72 20.95 -7.65
#